data_AF-A0A8T4VBH8-F1
#
_entry.id   AF-A0A8T4VBH8-F1
#
_cell.length_a   1.000
_cell.length_b   1.000
_cell.length_c   1.000
_cell.angle_alpha   90.00
_cell.angle_beta   90.00
_cell.angle_gamma   90.00
#
_symmetry.space_group_name_H-M   'P 1'
#
loop_
_entity.id
_entity.type
_entity.pdbx_description
1 polymer ?
#
loop_
_entity_poly.entity_id
_entity_poly.type
_entity_poly.pdbx_seq_one_letter_code
_entity_poly.pdbx_strand_id
1 'polypeptide(L)'
;MEAKQLLGLIDQEINMNVRNWKRIDASKLVDSYQMEEEYKPIITEYVEKVNDLLQIRYEQAKEYSWPMSILGLIGSSAIGTGIGALVGYFTDGINGAKSFAAWGAAMGALFEFMFHPTYTFLSYKYIRSEIKSFKEPVITYKNQALSKLESLVQ
;
A
#
# COMPACT_ATOMS: atom_id res chain seq x y z
N MET A 1 15.85 29.28 9.56
CA MET A 1 15.61 27.88 10.00
C MET A 1 16.71 27.04 9.36
N GLU A 2 17.34 26.11 10.08
CA GLU A 2 18.37 25.26 9.46
C GLU A 2 17.78 24.41 8.34
N ALA A 3 18.47 24.30 7.19
CA ALA A 3 18.01 23.55 6.01
C ALA A 3 17.56 22.11 6.35
N LYS A 4 18.25 21.46 7.30
CA LYS A 4 17.92 20.12 7.79
C LYS A 4 16.58 20.05 8.53
N GLN A 5 16.24 21.08 9.30
CA GLN A 5 14.96 21.17 10.02
C GLN A 5 13.80 21.43 9.05
N LEU A 6 14.01 22.34 8.10
CA LEU A 6 13.04 22.63 7.04
C LEU A 6 12.71 21.37 6.23
N LEU A 7 13.75 20.64 5.79
CA LEU A 7 13.58 19.41 5.02
C LEU A 7 12.93 18.29 5.86
N GLY A 8 13.18 18.25 7.18
CA GLY A 8 12.54 17.30 8.10
C GLY A 8 11.03 17.52 8.23
N LEU A 9 10.58 18.77 8.30
CA LEU A 9 9.16 19.13 8.35
C LEU A 9 8.45 18.82 7.03
N ILE A 10 9.09 19.16 5.91
CA ILE A 10 8.60 18.85 4.57
C ILE A 10 8.48 17.34 4.37
N ASP A 11 9.49 16.56 4.78
CA ASP A 11 9.47 15.10 4.69
C ASP A 11 8.35 14.48 5.56
N GLN A 12 8.05 15.04 6.74
CA GLN A 12 6.91 14.59 7.54
C GLN A 12 5.58 14.84 6.81
N GLU A 13 5.42 16.02 6.22
CA GLU A 13 4.20 16.38 5.50
C GLU A 13 4.02 15.56 4.22
N ILE A 14 5.10 15.29 3.50
CA ILE A 14 5.13 14.35 2.38
C ILE A 14 4.71 12.96 2.85
N ASN A 15 5.31 12.44 3.93
CA ASN A 15 4.96 11.13 4.47
C ASN A 15 3.49 11.03 4.89
N MET A 16 2.92 12.09 5.48
CA MET A 16 1.49 12.12 5.80
C MET A 16 0.60 12.09 4.55
N ASN A 17 0.94 12.85 3.51
CA ASN A 17 0.16 12.86 2.27
C ASN A 17 0.29 11.55 1.48
N VAL A 18 1.49 10.98 1.44
CA VAL A 18 1.77 9.66 0.84
C VAL A 18 0.93 8.57 1.51
N ARG A 19 0.88 8.53 2.85
CA ARG A 19 0.04 7.57 3.59
C ARG A 19 -1.44 7.67 3.23
N ASN A 20 -1.90 8.88 2.93
CA ASN A 20 -3.29 9.16 2.59
C ASN A 20 -3.57 9.10 1.08
N TRP A 21 -2.59 8.72 0.25
CA TRP A 21 -2.71 8.70 -1.22
C TRP A 21 -3.15 10.05 -1.80
N LYS A 22 -2.70 11.15 -1.18
CA LYS A 22 -3.01 12.51 -1.63
C LYS A 22 -1.84 13.09 -2.40
N ARG A 23 -2.14 13.76 -3.50
CA ARG A 23 -1.16 14.59 -4.22
C ARG A 23 -0.73 15.73 -3.31
N ILE A 24 0.56 16.01 -3.33
CA ILE A 24 1.18 17.07 -2.53
C ILE A 24 1.23 18.34 -3.38
N ASP A 25 0.67 19.43 -2.88
CA ASP A 25 0.76 20.74 -3.54
C ASP A 25 2.07 21.42 -3.14
N ALA A 26 3.03 21.46 -4.07
CA ALA A 26 4.34 22.06 -3.85
C ALA A 26 4.23 23.56 -3.55
N SER A 27 3.35 24.28 -4.24
CA SER A 27 3.15 25.72 -4.05
C SER A 27 2.62 26.00 -2.65
N LYS A 28 1.60 25.25 -2.21
CA LYS A 28 1.08 25.37 -0.84
C LYS A 28 2.14 25.08 0.22
N LEU A 29 2.98 24.07 -0.01
CA LEU A 29 4.09 23.73 0.90
C LEU A 29 5.09 24.89 1.01
N VAL A 30 5.53 25.42 -0.13
CA VAL A 30 6.46 26.56 -0.18
C VAL A 30 5.88 27.79 0.55
N ASP A 31 4.61 28.10 0.30
CA ASP A 31 3.92 29.24 0.93
C ASP A 31 3.76 29.06 2.45
N SER A 32 3.57 27.82 2.92
CA SER A 32 3.32 27.51 4.34
C SER A 32 4.55 27.70 5.23
N TYR A 33 5.76 27.50 4.69
CA TYR A 33 7.01 27.56 5.47
C TYR A 33 7.81 28.86 5.26
N GLN A 34 7.27 29.85 4.53
CA GLN A 34 7.92 31.14 4.27
C GLN A 34 9.39 30.98 3.85
N MET A 35 9.64 30.10 2.86
CA MET A 35 10.98 29.71 2.47
C MET A 35 11.70 30.81 1.69
N GLU A 36 13.03 30.86 1.81
CA GLU A 36 13.89 31.70 0.97
C GLU A 36 13.71 31.34 -0.51
N GLU A 37 13.73 32.34 -1.40
CA GLU A 37 13.48 32.16 -2.84
C GLU A 37 14.39 31.10 -3.48
N GLU A 38 15.62 30.98 -2.99
CA GLU A 38 16.61 30.02 -3.47
C GLU A 38 16.28 28.56 -3.10
N TYR A 39 15.52 28.34 -2.02
CA TYR A 39 15.12 27.00 -1.56
C TYR A 39 13.88 26.49 -2.26
N LYS A 40 12.99 27.39 -2.69
CA LYS A 40 11.73 27.06 -3.37
C LYS A 40 11.90 26.09 -4.55
N PRO A 41 12.80 26.32 -5.54
CA PRO A 41 12.94 25.42 -6.67
C PRO A 41 13.41 24.01 -6.26
N ILE A 42 14.27 23.90 -5.24
CA ILE A 42 14.77 22.61 -4.75
C ILE A 42 13.65 21.79 -4.09
N ILE A 43 12.84 22.44 -3.25
CA ILE A 43 11.70 21.80 -2.60
C ILE A 43 10.62 21.43 -3.62
N THR A 44 10.32 22.30 -4.57
CA THR A 44 9.37 22.01 -5.64
C THR A 44 9.81 20.79 -6.45
N GLU A 45 11.08 20.74 -6.89
CA GLU A 45 11.63 19.59 -7.62
C GLU A 45 11.50 18.29 -6.81
N TYR A 46 11.78 18.35 -5.50
CA TYR A 46 11.64 17.19 -4.62
C TYR A 46 10.19 16.71 -4.53
N VAL A 47 9.23 17.62 -4.30
CA VAL A 47 7.81 17.31 -4.20
C VAL A 47 7.25 16.76 -5.51
N GLU A 48 7.64 17.33 -6.65
CA GLU A 48 7.25 16.86 -7.98
C GLU A 48 7.71 15.42 -8.22
N LYS A 49 8.98 15.12 -7.95
CA LYS A 49 9.52 13.75 -8.05
C LYS A 49 8.77 12.75 -7.18
N VAL A 50 8.35 13.15 -5.97
CA VAL A 50 7.54 12.28 -5.10
C VAL A 50 6.12 12.10 -5.63
N ASN A 51 5.51 13.16 -6.19
CA ASN A 51 4.20 13.07 -6.81
C ASN A 51 4.19 12.14 -8.04
N ASP A 52 5.25 12.16 -8.85
CA ASP A 52 5.39 11.24 -9.99
C ASP A 52 5.43 9.78 -9.53
N LEU A 53 6.19 9.50 -8.47
CA LEU A 53 6.21 8.16 -7.85
C LEU A 53 4.84 7.77 -7.29
N LEU A 54 4.10 8.71 -6.69
CA LEU A 54 2.75 8.47 -6.19
C LEU A 54 1.77 8.14 -7.33
N GLN A 55 1.88 8.83 -8.47
CA GLN A 55 1.06 8.55 -9.63
C GLN A 55 1.33 7.16 -10.20
N ILE A 56 2.60 6.80 -10.39
CA ILE A 56 2.99 5.45 -10.86
C ILE A 56 2.46 4.39 -9.89
N ARG A 57 2.58 4.63 -8.59
CA ARG A 57 2.07 3.72 -7.55
C ARG A 57 0.54 3.59 -7.62
N TYR A 58 -0.17 4.68 -7.87
CA TYR A 58 -1.63 4.68 -8.02
C TYR A 58 -2.08 3.88 -9.25
N GLU A 59 -1.38 4.01 -10.37
CA GLU A 59 -1.63 3.23 -11.58
C GLU A 59 -1.38 1.74 -11.35
N GLN A 60 -0.27 1.38 -10.70
CA GLN A 60 0.02 -0.01 -10.31
C GLN A 60 -1.03 -0.56 -9.33
N ALA A 61 -1.43 0.21 -8.32
CA ALA A 61 -2.42 -0.22 -7.34
C ALA A 61 -3.78 -0.52 -7.99
N LYS A 62 -4.19 0.24 -9.02
CA LYS A 62 -5.38 -0.06 -9.81
C LYS A 62 -5.27 -1.41 -10.50
N GLU A 63 -4.14 -1.70 -11.13
CA GLU A 63 -3.88 -2.96 -11.84
C GLU A 63 -3.87 -4.17 -10.89
N TYR A 64 -3.27 -4.02 -9.69
CA TYR A 64 -3.16 -5.11 -8.70
C TYR A 64 -4.34 -5.23 -7.72
N SER A 65 -5.33 -4.32 -7.75
CA SER A 65 -6.51 -4.35 -6.87
C SER A 65 -7.48 -5.52 -7.14
N TRP A 66 -7.53 -5.98 -8.39
CA TRP A 66 -8.43 -7.06 -8.83
C TRP A 66 -7.97 -8.46 -8.39
N PRO A 67 -6.68 -8.82 -8.49
CA PRO A 67 -6.18 -10.10 -7.99
C PRO A 67 -6.35 -10.25 -6.48
N MET A 68 -6.05 -9.21 -5.68
CA MET A 68 -6.09 -9.29 -4.21
C MET A 68 -7.51 -9.44 -3.64
N SER A 69 -8.53 -8.85 -4.27
CA SER A 69 -9.92 -8.97 -3.82
C SER A 69 -10.50 -10.36 -4.10
N ILE A 70 -10.18 -10.96 -5.25
CA ILE A 70 -10.56 -12.35 -5.58
C ILE A 70 -9.91 -13.34 -4.60
N LEU A 71 -8.67 -13.06 -4.25
CA LEU A 71 -7.87 -13.85 -3.32
C LEU A 71 -8.37 -13.74 -1.85
N GLY A 72 -8.81 -12.55 -1.42
CA GLY A 72 -9.45 -12.36 -0.12
C GLY A 72 -10.88 -12.93 -0.01
N LEU A 73 -11.53 -13.23 -1.14
CA LEU A 73 -12.90 -13.77 -1.20
C LEU A 73 -12.94 -15.31 -1.12
N ILE A 74 -11.82 -16.00 -1.34
CA ILE A 74 -11.74 -17.46 -1.31
C ILE A 74 -11.11 -17.87 0.02
N GLY A 75 -11.93 -17.96 1.06
CA GLY A 75 -11.47 -18.47 2.34
C GLY A 75 -12.27 -17.94 3.52
N SER A 76 -13.48 -18.48 3.70
CA SER A 76 -13.90 -18.66 5.08
C SER A 76 -14.42 -20.08 5.25
N SER A 77 -14.00 -20.73 6.34
CA SER A 77 -14.68 -21.93 6.83
C SER A 77 -16.19 -21.71 6.93
N ALA A 78 -16.67 -20.47 7.14
CA ALA A 78 -18.09 -20.11 7.13
C ALA A 78 -18.77 -20.23 5.76
N ILE A 79 -18.14 -19.76 4.68
CA ILE A 79 -18.61 -19.97 3.29
C ILE A 79 -18.60 -21.47 2.97
N GLY A 80 -17.52 -22.16 3.33
CA GLY A 80 -17.41 -23.60 3.19
C GLY A 80 -18.52 -24.35 3.95
N THR A 81 -18.79 -23.94 5.19
CA THR A 81 -19.88 -24.48 6.02
C THR A 81 -21.23 -24.28 5.36
N GLY A 82 -21.49 -23.07 4.82
CA GLY A 82 -22.75 -22.75 4.15
C GLY A 82 -22.99 -23.57 2.88
N ILE A 83 -21.98 -23.70 2.02
CA ILE A 83 -22.05 -24.52 0.80
C ILE A 83 -22.19 -26.01 1.17
N GLY A 84 -21.42 -26.49 2.14
CA GLY A 84 -21.51 -27.86 2.63
C GLY A 84 -22.89 -28.18 3.21
N ALA A 85 -23.44 -27.29 4.05
CA ALA A 85 -24.77 -27.46 4.62
C ALA A 85 -25.87 -27.51 3.55
N LEU A 86 -25.78 -26.65 2.52
CA LEU A 86 -26.70 -26.66 1.37
C LEU A 86 -26.63 -27.97 0.59
N VAL A 87 -25.42 -28.41 0.24
CA VAL A 87 -25.22 -29.68 -0.48
C VAL A 87 -25.74 -30.85 0.35
N GLY A 88 -25.44 -30.90 1.64
CA GLY A 88 -25.94 -31.92 2.56
C GLY A 88 -27.45 -31.93 2.71
N TYR A 89 -28.08 -30.75 2.70
CA TYR A 89 -29.52 -30.62 2.78
C TYR A 89 -30.22 -31.21 1.54
N PHE A 90 -29.65 -30.99 0.35
CA PHE A 90 -30.20 -31.55 -0.88
C PHE A 90 -29.95 -33.06 -1.05
N THR A 91 -28.98 -33.63 -0.34
CA THR A 91 -28.65 -35.06 -0.43
C THR A 91 -29.37 -35.91 0.61
N ASP A 92 -29.43 -35.48 1.87
CA ASP A 92 -29.98 -36.28 2.99
C ASP A 92 -30.71 -35.41 4.04
N GLY A 93 -31.30 -34.30 3.59
CA GLY A 93 -32.10 -33.42 4.43
C GLY A 93 -31.32 -32.87 5.63
N ILE A 94 -31.97 -32.78 6.78
CA ILE A 94 -31.40 -32.13 7.98
C ILE A 94 -30.17 -32.89 8.52
N ASN A 95 -30.14 -34.21 8.37
CA ASN A 95 -29.02 -35.05 8.82
C ASN A 95 -27.81 -34.90 7.88
N GLY A 96 -28.05 -34.83 6.58
CA GLY A 96 -27.02 -34.49 5.59
C GLY A 96 -26.47 -33.07 5.78
N ALA A 97 -27.32 -32.09 6.05
CA ALA A 97 -26.89 -30.70 6.27
C ALA A 97 -25.85 -30.56 7.40
N LYS A 98 -26.03 -31.28 8.52
CA LYS A 98 -25.07 -31.24 9.64
C LYS A 98 -23.73 -31.91 9.28
N SER A 99 -23.77 -33.07 8.63
CA SER A 99 -22.57 -33.84 8.28
C SER A 99 -21.74 -33.14 7.19
N PHE A 100 -22.39 -32.57 6.18
CA PHE A 100 -21.71 -31.87 5.11
C PHE A 100 -21.32 -30.43 5.47
N ALA A 101 -21.95 -29.80 6.47
CA ALA A 101 -21.50 -28.51 7.02
C ALA A 101 -20.06 -28.62 7.58
N ALA A 102 -19.77 -29.68 8.35
CA ALA A 102 -18.43 -29.92 8.89
C ALA A 102 -17.41 -30.20 7.79
N TRP A 103 -17.79 -30.96 6.76
CA TRP A 103 -16.93 -31.24 5.61
C TRP A 103 -16.67 -29.98 4.76
N GLY A 104 -17.71 -29.17 4.56
CA GLY A 104 -17.61 -27.87 3.90
C GLY A 104 -16.72 -26.89 4.67
N ALA A 105 -16.82 -26.85 6.00
CA ALA A 105 -15.94 -26.06 6.85
C ALA A 105 -14.47 -26.48 6.70
N ALA A 106 -14.21 -27.80 6.75
CA ALA A 106 -12.89 -28.38 6.60
C ALA A 106 -12.30 -28.12 5.20
N MET A 107 -13.10 -28.23 4.14
CA MET A 107 -12.68 -27.85 2.79
C MET A 107 -12.40 -26.36 2.67
N GLY A 108 -13.24 -25.50 3.26
CA GLY A 108 -13.00 -24.05 3.32
C GLY A 108 -11.67 -23.71 4.00
N ALA A 109 -11.38 -24.34 5.13
CA ALA A 109 -10.10 -24.20 5.84
C ALA A 109 -8.91 -24.79 5.07
N LEU A 110 -9.09 -25.91 4.35
CA LEU A 110 -8.05 -26.51 3.52
C LEU A 110 -7.70 -25.61 2.33
N PHE A 111 -8.71 -25.01 1.69
CA PHE A 111 -8.51 -24.00 0.67
C PHE A 111 -7.71 -22.82 1.23
N GLU A 112 -8.11 -22.25 2.37
CA GLU A 112 -7.32 -21.21 3.05
C GLU A 112 -5.87 -21.64 3.27
N PHE A 113 -5.64 -22.83 3.82
CA PHE A 113 -4.30 -23.35 4.10
C PHE A 113 -3.45 -23.55 2.84
N MET A 114 -4.04 -23.99 1.72
CA MET A 114 -3.33 -24.16 0.45
C MET A 114 -2.97 -22.83 -0.22
N PHE A 115 -3.82 -21.82 -0.05
CA PHE A 115 -3.58 -20.50 -0.65
C PHE A 115 -2.81 -19.55 0.27
N HIS A 116 -2.72 -19.82 1.58
CA HIS A 116 -2.00 -19.00 2.56
C HIS A 116 -0.50 -18.82 2.25
N PRO A 117 0.26 -19.84 1.82
CA PRO A 117 1.66 -19.68 1.39
C PRO A 117 1.77 -18.79 0.16
N THR A 118 0.83 -18.96 -0.79
CA THR A 118 0.77 -18.16 -2.02
C THR A 118 0.43 -16.71 -1.69
N TYR A 119 -0.50 -16.45 -0.76
CA TYR A 119 -0.77 -15.10 -0.24
C TYR A 119 0.45 -14.50 0.42
N THR A 120 1.07 -15.23 1.34
CA THR A 120 2.26 -14.76 2.06
C THR A 120 3.40 -14.43 1.09
N PHE A 121 3.63 -15.28 0.09
CA PHE A 121 4.65 -15.06 -0.94
C PHE A 121 4.31 -13.87 -1.85
N LEU A 122 3.06 -13.75 -2.31
CA LEU A 122 2.62 -12.63 -3.14
C LEU A 122 2.65 -11.31 -2.37
N SER A 123 2.18 -11.30 -1.11
CA SER A 123 2.27 -10.15 -0.21
C SER A 123 3.74 -9.78 0.05
N TYR A 124 4.62 -10.75 0.28
CA TYR A 124 6.05 -10.49 0.44
C TYR A 124 6.66 -9.89 -0.84
N LYS A 125 6.37 -10.47 -2.01
CA LYS A 125 6.84 -9.96 -3.30
C LYS A 125 6.32 -8.54 -3.56
N TYR A 126 5.05 -8.27 -3.22
CA TYR A 126 4.43 -6.96 -3.32
C TYR A 126 5.10 -5.94 -2.38
N ILE A 127 5.29 -6.26 -1.10
CA ILE A 127 5.97 -5.40 -0.12
C ILE A 127 7.41 -5.10 -0.56
N ARG A 128 8.15 -6.13 -1.02
CA ARG A 128 9.52 -5.94 -1.51
C ARG A 128 9.56 -5.06 -2.76
N SER A 129 8.62 -5.26 -3.67
CA SER A 129 8.46 -4.40 -4.85
C SER A 129 8.18 -2.96 -4.44
N GLU A 130 7.27 -2.73 -3.49
CA GLU A 130 6.92 -1.39 -2.97
C GLU A 130 8.11 -0.68 -2.32
N ILE A 131 8.92 -1.40 -1.54
CA ILE A 131 10.14 -0.83 -0.93
C ILE A 131 11.09 -0.32 -2.02
N LYS A 132 11.32 -1.12 -3.06
CA LYS A 132 12.26 -0.80 -4.15
C LYS A 132 11.73 0.26 -5.10
N SER A 133 10.45 0.22 -5.47
CA SER A 133 9.86 1.12 -6.46
C SER A 133 9.50 2.49 -5.91
N PHE A 134 9.34 2.61 -4.59
CA PHE A 134 8.84 3.84 -3.98
C PHE A 134 9.72 4.35 -2.83
N LYS A 135 9.97 3.55 -1.78
CA LYS A 135 10.67 4.04 -0.57
C LYS A 135 12.14 4.42 -0.84
N GLU A 136 12.87 3.57 -1.56
CA GLU A 136 14.27 3.83 -1.92
C GLU A 136 14.45 5.10 -2.77
N PRO A 137 13.67 5.30 -3.86
CA PRO A 137 13.66 6.56 -4.62
C PRO A 137 13.34 7.81 -3.78
N VAL A 138 12.32 7.75 -2.91
CA VAL A 138 11.97 8.90 -2.04
C VAL A 138 13.13 9.30 -1.13
N ILE A 139 13.82 8.33 -0.53
CA ILE A 139 15.01 8.58 0.30
C ILE A 139 16.12 9.21 -0.55
N THR A 140 16.32 8.71 -1.77
CA THR A 140 17.33 9.26 -2.69
C THR A 140 17.03 10.71 -3.04
N TYR A 141 15.78 11.04 -3.38
CA TYR A 141 15.40 12.42 -3.71
C TYR A 141 15.48 13.36 -2.51
N LYS A 142 15.14 12.88 -1.31
CA LYS A 142 15.33 13.63 -0.06
C LYS A 142 16.81 13.97 0.15
N ASN A 143 17.71 13.00 -0.01
CA ASN A 143 19.14 13.22 0.19
C ASN A 143 19.73 14.16 -0.88
N GLN A 144 19.24 14.09 -2.13
CA GLN A 144 19.61 15.04 -3.19
C GLN A 144 19.16 16.47 -2.84
N ALA A 145 17.92 16.64 -2.37
CA ALA A 145 17.41 17.93 -1.96
C ALA A 145 18.19 18.51 -0.77
N LEU A 146 18.50 17.68 0.23
CA LEU A 146 19.33 18.07 1.37
C LEU A 146 20.71 18.56 0.91
N SER A 147 21.39 17.79 0.06
CA SER A 147 22.72 18.15 -0.44
C SER A 147 22.72 19.47 -1.22
N LYS A 148 21.68 19.73 -2.04
CA LYS A 148 21.52 21.01 -2.74
C LYS A 148 21.29 22.17 -1.76
N LEU A 149 20.45 21.98 -0.75
CA LEU A 149 20.20 23.02 0.27
C LEU A 149 21.46 23.31 1.11
N GLU A 150 22.21 22.28 1.52
CA GLU A 150 23.46 22.44 2.27
C GLU A 150 24.52 23.19 1.46
N SER A 151 24.55 23.03 0.13
CA SER A 151 25.46 23.76 -0.75
C SER A 151 25.14 25.26 -0.91
N LEU A 152 23.92 25.69 -0.60
CA LEU A 152 23.52 27.10 -0.63
C LEU A 152 23.84 27.85 0.67
N VAL A 153 24.12 27.12 1.75
CA VAL A 153 24.42 27.69 3.08
C VAL A 153 25.94 27.84 3.31
N GLN A 154 26.75 27.29 2.40
CA GLN A 154 28.22 27.43 2.38
C GLN A 154 28.67 28.74 1.73
#